data_AF-A0A2T1E2Z0-F1
#
_entry.id   AF-A0A2T1E2Z0-F1
#
_cell.length_a   1.000
_cell.length_b   1.000
_cell.length_c   1.000
_cell.angle_alpha   90.00
_cell.angle_beta   90.00
_cell.angle_gamma   90.00
#
_symmetry.space_group_name_H-M   'P 1'
#
loop_
_entity.id
_entity.type
_entity.pdbx_description
1 polymer ?
#
loop_
_entity_poly.entity_id
_entity_poly.type
_entity_poly.pdbx_seq_one_letter_code
_entity_poly.pdbx_strand_id
1 'polypeptide(L)' 'MLLYCCRTFIQEYTYQGYLPEVKQQVTDMAMNGSGMKDTARVLKISCNIVTQEVNKFPTTVCK' A
#
# COMPACT_ATOMS: atom_id res chain seq x y z
N MET A 1 4.87 39.59 -0.75
CA MET A 1 3.48 39.19 -0.50
C MET A 1 3.27 37.81 -1.11
N LEU A 2 3.56 36.81 -0.29
CA LEU A 2 3.32 35.36 -0.36
C LEU A 2 3.08 34.69 -1.73
N LEU A 3 4.20 34.22 -2.28
CA LEU A 3 4.47 32.83 -2.73
C LEU A 3 3.23 31.91 -2.84
N TYR A 4 2.53 31.97 -3.97
CA TYR A 4 1.56 30.94 -4.35
C TYR A 4 2.32 29.72 -4.90
N CYS A 5 2.76 28.85 -3.99
CA CYS A 5 3.35 27.56 -4.36
C CYS A 5 2.22 26.62 -4.80
N CYS A 6 2.02 26.51 -6.11
CA CYS A 6 1.09 25.55 -6.73
C CYS A 6 1.57 24.12 -6.48
N ARG A 7 1.23 23.56 -5.32
CA ARG A 7 1.40 22.14 -5.04
C ARG A 7 0.26 21.38 -5.73
N THR A 8 0.55 20.79 -6.87
CA THR A 8 -0.37 19.84 -7.50
C THR A 8 -0.31 18.52 -6.73
N PHE A 9 -1.45 18.11 -6.16
CA PHE A 9 -1.62 16.81 -5.52
C PHE A 9 -2.35 15.88 -6.49
N ILE A 10 -1.84 14.64 -6.65
CA ILE A 10 -2.48 13.62 -7.48
C ILE A 10 -3.61 13.02 -6.66
N GLN A 11 -4.85 13.41 -6.97
CA GLN A 11 -6.04 12.96 -6.26
C GLN A 11 -6.49 11.56 -6.70
N GLU A 12 -6.35 11.24 -7.99
CA GLU A 12 -6.75 9.95 -8.55
C GLU A 12 -5.54 9.28 -9.22
N TYR A 13 -5.01 8.25 -8.56
CA TYR A 13 -4.00 7.40 -9.16
C TYR A 13 -4.70 6.37 -10.06
N THR A 14 -4.32 6.32 -11.35
CA THR A 14 -4.72 5.22 -12.26
C THR A 14 -4.21 3.88 -11.77
N TYR A 15 -3.10 3.88 -11.03
CA TYR A 15 -2.56 2.69 -10.38
C TYR A 15 -3.07 2.59 -8.94
N GLN A 16 -4.05 1.72 -8.74
CA GLN A 16 -4.71 1.51 -7.44
C GLN A 16 -3.72 1.10 -6.33
N GLY A 17 -2.62 0.42 -6.67
CA GLY A 17 -1.61 0.00 -5.69
C GLY A 17 -0.87 1.14 -4.98
N TYR A 18 -0.94 2.38 -5.48
CA TYR A 18 -0.36 3.55 -4.79
C TYR A 18 -1.35 4.22 -3.84
N LEU A 19 -2.64 3.88 -3.92
CA LEU A 19 -3.66 4.46 -3.04
C LEU A 19 -3.41 4.04 -1.59
N PRO A 20 -3.57 4.96 -0.63
CA PRO A 20 -3.39 4.66 0.80
C PRO A 20 -4.38 3.59 1.28
N GLU A 21 -5.57 3.54 0.69
CA GLU A 21 -6.62 2.53 0.96
C GLU A 21 -6.14 1.11 0.64
N VAL A 22 -5.48 0.93 -0.50
CA VAL A 22 -4.94 -0.38 -0.91
C VAL A 22 -3.79 -0.80 0.01
N LYS A 23 -2.97 0.15 0.47
CA LYS A 23 -1.90 -0.14 1.44
C LYS A 23 -2.46 -0.61 2.79
N GLN A 24 -3.53 0.03 3.28
CA GLN A 24 -4.20 -0.43 4.51
C GLN A 24 -4.76 -1.84 4.33
N GLN A 25 -5.46 -2.11 3.22
CA GLN A 25 -5.99 -3.44 2.92
C GLN A 25 -4.89 -4.51 2.82
N VAL A 26 -3.73 -4.20 2.24
CA VAL A 26 -2.59 -5.12 2.20
C VAL A 26 -2.13 -5.48 3.62
N THR A 27 -2.01 -4.48 4.50
CA THR A 27 -1.60 -4.68 5.90
C THR A 27 -2.64 -5.49 6.66
N ASP A 28 -3.93 -5.18 6.52
CA ASP A 28 -5.00 -5.92 7.17
C ASP A 28 -5.04 -7.38 6.73
N MET A 29 -4.90 -7.64 5.42
CA MET A 29 -4.83 -8.98 4.88
C MET A 29 -3.60 -9.75 5.39
N ALA A 30 -2.44 -9.09 5.45
CA ALA A 30 -1.23 -9.70 6.00
C ALA A 30 -1.37 -10.01 7.50
N MET A 31 -1.98 -9.11 8.29
CA MET A 31 -2.26 -9.31 9.71
C MET A 31 -3.25 -10.46 9.95
N ASN A 32 -4.19 -10.67 9.04
CA ASN A 32 -5.12 -11.80 9.06
C ASN A 32 -4.49 -13.13 8.57
N GLY A 33 -3.20 -13.12 8.20
CA GLY A 33 -2.47 -14.30 7.75
C GLY A 33 -2.64 -14.65 6.26
N SER A 34 -3.19 -13.75 5.45
CA SER A 34 -3.22 -13.95 3.99
C SER A 34 -1.82 -13.91 3.39
N GLY A 35 -1.54 -14.85 2.49
CA GLY A 35 -0.24 -14.91 1.81
C GLY A 35 -0.08 -13.79 0.79
N MET A 36 1.17 -13.37 0.54
CA MET A 36 1.51 -12.27 -0.39
C MET A 36 0.88 -12.41 -1.79
N LYS A 37 0.82 -13.64 -2.33
CA LYS A 37 0.26 -13.93 -3.66
C LYS A 37 -1.27 -13.86 -3.65
N ASP A 38 -1.88 -14.23 -2.53
CA ASP A 38 -3.33 -14.17 -2.35
C ASP A 38 -3.80 -12.72 -2.29
N THR A 39 -3.13 -11.89 -1.48
CA THR A 39 -3.34 -10.44 -1.42
C THR A 39 -3.18 -9.76 -2.79
N ALA A 40 -2.13 -10.12 -3.53
CA ALA A 40 -1.92 -9.61 -4.88
C ALA A 40 -3.07 -9.97 -5.84
N ARG A 41 -3.62 -11.19 -5.72
CA ARG A 41 -4.73 -11.67 -6.56
C ARG A 41 -6.05 -10.98 -6.21
N VAL A 42 -6.35 -10.82 -4.92
CA VAL A 42 -7.58 -10.18 -4.43
C VAL A 42 -7.60 -8.69 -4.80
N LEU A 43 -6.49 -8.00 -4.55
CA LEU A 43 -6.38 -6.55 -4.77
C LEU A 43 -6.00 -6.18 -6.21
N LYS A 44 -5.73 -7.18 -7.08
CA LYS A 44 -5.30 -7.00 -8.48
C LYS A 44 -4.06 -6.09 -8.61
N ILE A 45 -3.14 -6.20 -7.66
CA ILE A 45 -1.88 -5.45 -7.62
C ILE A 45 -0.68 -6.38 -7.76
N SER A 46 0.47 -5.83 -8.14
CA SER A 46 1.70 -6.61 -8.28
C SER A 46 2.20 -7.10 -6.92
N CYS A 47 2.69 -8.34 -6.85
CA CYS A 47 3.30 -8.90 -5.62
C CYS A 47 4.44 -8.04 -5.07
N ASN A 48 5.20 -7.34 -5.94
CA ASN A 48 6.27 -6.45 -5.51
C ASN A 48 5.77 -5.33 -4.58
N ILE A 49 4.58 -4.80 -4.85
CA ILE A 49 3.97 -3.74 -4.03
C ILE A 49 3.57 -4.33 -2.67
N VAL A 50 2.95 -5.51 -2.67
CA VAL A 50 2.59 -6.24 -1.44
C VAL A 50 3.80 -6.45 -0.55
N THR A 51 4.90 -6.98 -1.11
CA THR A 51 6.16 -7.19 -0.38
C THR A 51 6.75 -5.88 0.12
N GLN A 52 6.71 -4.81 -0.69
CA GLN A 52 7.22 -3.50 -0.30
C GLN A 52 6.42 -2.90 0.86
N GLU A 53 5.09 -3.02 0.85
CA GLU A 53 4.23 -2.53 1.92
C GLU A 53 4.43 -3.36 3.20
N VAL A 54 4.44 -4.69 3.11
CA VAL A 54 4.68 -5.56 4.27
C VAL A 54 6.07 -5.32 4.89
N ASN A 55 7.11 -5.04 4.10
CA ASN A 55 8.43 -4.72 4.66
C ASN A 55 8.52 -3.32 5.33
N LYS A 56 7.63 -2.38 4.98
CA LYS A 56 7.58 -1.05 5.61
C LYS A 56 6.99 -1.08 7.01
N PHE A 57 6.08 -2.02 7.25
CA PHE A 57 5.57 -2.31 8.57
C PHE A 57 6.39 -3.48 9.10
N PRO A 58 7.52 -3.26 9.81
CA PRO A 58 8.17 -4.36 10.50
C PRO A 58 7.13 -4.89 11.49
N THR A 59 6.41 -5.94 11.10
CA THR A 59 5.69 -6.77 12.03
C THR A 59 6.77 -7.17 13.01
N THR A 60 6.65 -6.74 14.27
CA THR A 60 7.36 -7.38 15.36
C THR A 60 6.85 -8.82 15.34
N VAL A 61 7.47 -9.63 14.50
CA VAL A 61 7.43 -11.07 14.61
C VAL A 61 7.93 -11.29 16.01
N CYS A 62 7.03 -11.69 16.91
CA CYS A 62 7.40 -12.17 18.23
C CYS A 62 8.41 -13.29 18.01
N LYS A 63 9.69 -12.94 18.14
CA LYS A 63 10.77 -13.90 18.35
C LYS A 63 10.65 -14.44 19.76
#